data_AF-A0A5M9QQ50-F1
#
_entry.id   AF-A0A5M9QQ50-F1
#
_cell.length_a   1.000
_cell.length_b   1.000
_cell.length_c   1.000
_cell.angle_alpha   90.00
_cell.angle_beta   90.00
_cell.angle_gamma   90.00
#
_symmetry.space_group_name_H-M   'P 1'
#
loop_
_entity.id
_entity.type
_entity.pdbx_description
1 polymer ?
#
loop_
_entity_poly.entity_id
_entity_poly.type
_entity_poly.pdbx_seq_one_letter_code
_entity_poly.pdbx_strand_id
1 'polypeptide(L)'
;MKQILAIFDFCESIVSIQSIPPYLELARKANSAYRSPTSLRQRLLRKGARLIYTAIPRILEEEKEAEKDKNATTLNDLAQDSRICDEKSGLFKGSQGRALGVRNRRESAEIADLSRKAESTSKLRFYLHPPTYPELAGLPLSTALSLAQSYALSLRTYSNQKVLDKLLWHKAQGHTIVVVSGGLGIYIRPFMQEFGIDTILAVELESTFDKQGREILSGNRAGLHTMQERKLYALDNHLDLAQYDLPNSYAYSDCPSDVPLLSLVGKPCVIQGSQETRWAKWAKILGYPILVP
;
A
#
# COMPACT_ATOMS: atom_id res chain seq x y z
N MET A 1 33.12 -8.04 -8.66
CA MET A 1 32.10 -8.48 -9.65
C MET A 1 30.76 -8.02 -9.12
N LYS A 2 29.87 -7.45 -9.95
CA LYS A 2 28.53 -7.02 -9.48
C LYS A 2 27.70 -8.24 -9.11
N GLN A 3 26.88 -8.13 -8.08
CA GLN A 3 26.04 -9.23 -7.59
C GLN A 3 24.78 -9.39 -8.45
N ILE A 4 24.17 -10.58 -8.45
CA ILE A 4 22.89 -10.79 -9.11
C ILE A 4 21.77 -10.58 -8.09
N LEU A 5 20.75 -9.82 -8.47
CA LEU A 5 19.53 -9.59 -7.69
C LEU A 5 18.41 -10.49 -8.22
N ALA A 6 17.61 -11.05 -7.32
CA ALA A 6 16.39 -11.77 -7.64
C ALA A 6 15.23 -11.19 -6.82
N ILE A 7 14.30 -10.52 -7.51
CA ILE A 7 13.19 -9.81 -6.91
C ILE A 7 11.92 -10.63 -7.05
N PHE A 8 11.16 -10.78 -5.96
CA PHE A 8 9.91 -11.53 -5.97
C PHE A 8 8.76 -10.68 -5.41
N ASP A 9 7.63 -10.64 -6.12
CA ASP A 9 6.37 -10.33 -5.46
C ASP A 9 5.89 -11.54 -4.64
N PHE A 10 5.09 -11.25 -3.60
CA PHE A 10 4.61 -12.24 -2.67
C PHE A 10 3.21 -12.75 -3.03
N CYS A 11 2.23 -11.84 -3.05
CA CYS A 11 0.82 -12.18 -3.27
C CYS A 11 0.61 -12.62 -4.72
N GLU A 12 -0.22 -13.63 -4.95
CA GLU A 12 -0.49 -14.25 -6.27
C GLU A 12 0.77 -14.68 -7.07
N SER A 13 1.94 -14.64 -6.43
CA SER A 13 3.26 -15.00 -6.95
C SER A 13 3.88 -16.12 -6.11
N ILE A 14 4.57 -15.82 -5.00
CA ILE A 14 5.10 -16.82 -4.04
C ILE A 14 3.94 -17.63 -3.42
N VAL A 15 2.86 -16.95 -3.04
CA VAL A 15 1.60 -17.59 -2.65
C VAL A 15 0.56 -17.34 -3.74
N SER A 16 -0.22 -18.34 -4.10
CA SER A 16 -1.21 -18.31 -5.18
C SER A 16 -2.52 -17.57 -4.84
N ILE A 17 -2.52 -16.74 -3.80
CA ILE A 17 -3.71 -15.99 -3.35
C ILE A 17 -3.37 -14.54 -3.01
N GLN A 18 -4.39 -13.68 -3.03
CA GLN A 18 -4.36 -12.39 -2.35
C GLN A 18 -4.33 -12.61 -0.83
N SER A 19 -3.27 -12.15 -0.16
CA SER A 19 -3.01 -12.48 1.25
C SER A 19 -3.55 -11.46 2.26
N ILE A 20 -3.84 -10.22 1.84
CA ILE A 20 -4.42 -9.20 2.75
C ILE A 20 -5.85 -9.58 3.19
N PRO A 21 -6.82 -9.89 2.29
CA PRO A 21 -8.21 -10.07 2.70
C PRO A 21 -8.43 -11.19 3.73
N PRO A 22 -7.84 -12.39 3.60
CA PRO A 22 -8.00 -13.44 4.61
C PRO A 22 -7.39 -13.04 5.98
N TYR A 23 -6.23 -12.36 5.99
CA TYR A 23 -5.63 -11.88 7.22
C TYR A 23 -6.50 -10.83 7.92
N LEU A 24 -7.05 -9.87 7.17
CA LEU A 24 -7.97 -8.87 7.73
C LEU A 24 -9.22 -9.52 8.32
N GLU A 25 -9.72 -10.60 7.73
CA GLU A 25 -10.86 -11.34 8.29
C GLU A 25 -10.51 -12.04 9.61
N LEU A 26 -9.31 -12.61 9.74
CA LEU A 26 -8.82 -13.17 11.01
C LEU A 26 -8.68 -12.08 12.07
N ALA A 27 -8.06 -10.95 11.72
CA ALA A 27 -7.91 -9.80 12.60
C ALA A 27 -9.27 -9.26 13.06
N ARG A 28 -10.23 -9.11 12.13
CA ARG A 28 -11.61 -8.68 12.41
C ARG A 28 -12.30 -9.60 13.43
N LYS A 29 -12.09 -10.91 13.31
CA LYS A 29 -12.65 -11.88 14.26
C LYS A 29 -12.02 -11.75 15.64
N ALA A 30 -10.71 -11.51 15.73
CA ALA A 30 -9.99 -11.38 16.99
C ALA A 30 -10.11 -9.98 17.65
N ASN A 31 -10.41 -8.94 16.87
CA ASN A 31 -10.42 -7.56 17.35
C ASN A 31 -11.75 -7.18 18.02
N SER A 32 -11.80 -7.20 19.35
CA SER A 32 -12.95 -6.74 20.12
C SER A 32 -13.25 -5.24 19.92
N ALA A 33 -12.21 -4.41 19.71
CA ALA A 33 -12.38 -2.98 19.45
C ALA A 33 -13.10 -2.72 18.12
N TYR A 34 -12.87 -3.56 17.10
CA TYR A 34 -13.59 -3.52 15.82
C TYR A 34 -15.09 -3.80 15.94
N ARG A 35 -15.49 -4.57 16.97
CA ARG A 35 -16.89 -4.90 17.23
C ARG A 35 -17.62 -3.86 18.11
N SER A 36 -16.91 -2.85 18.62
CA SER A 36 -17.50 -1.83 19.48
C SER A 36 -18.54 -0.95 18.75
N PRO A 37 -19.54 -0.39 19.47
CA PRO A 37 -20.50 0.55 18.88
C PRO A 37 -19.82 1.77 18.23
N THR A 38 -18.71 2.22 18.81
CA THR A 38 -17.91 3.35 18.30
C THR A 38 -17.32 3.03 16.92
N SER A 39 -16.73 1.84 16.75
CA SER A 39 -16.19 1.42 15.45
C SER A 39 -17.29 1.08 14.44
N LEU A 40 -18.46 0.59 14.87
CA LEU A 40 -19.64 0.46 14.00
C LEU A 40 -20.09 1.82 13.45
N ARG A 41 -20.24 2.83 14.31
CA ARG A 41 -20.60 4.19 13.89
C ARG A 41 -19.59 4.76 12.90
N GLN A 42 -18.30 4.53 13.14
CA GLN A 42 -17.24 4.93 12.22
C GLN A 42 -17.36 4.23 10.86
N ARG A 43 -17.65 2.92 10.83
CA ARG A 43 -17.83 2.17 9.58
C ARG A 43 -19.04 2.66 8.77
N LEU A 44 -20.14 3.01 9.45
CA LEU A 44 -21.32 3.59 8.79
C LEU A 44 -21.01 4.96 8.19
N LEU A 45 -20.33 5.83 8.95
CA LEU A 45 -19.89 7.14 8.44
C LEU A 45 -18.95 7.00 7.25
N ARG A 46 -18.03 6.03 7.25
CA ARG A 46 -17.18 5.73 6.08
C ARG A 46 -17.99 5.29 4.87
N LYS A 47 -18.96 4.39 5.06
CA LYS A 47 -19.78 3.89 3.95
C LYS A 47 -20.54 5.05 3.31
N GLY A 48 -21.08 5.96 4.14
CA GLY A 48 -21.68 7.22 3.69
C GLY A 48 -20.68 8.15 2.99
N ALA A 49 -19.52 8.43 3.59
CA ALA A 49 -18.49 9.29 3.01
C ALA A 49 -17.95 8.75 1.68
N ARG A 50 -17.78 7.43 1.55
CA ARG A 50 -17.35 6.79 0.31
C ARG A 50 -18.40 6.94 -0.78
N LEU A 51 -19.68 6.70 -0.46
CA LEU A 51 -20.80 6.94 -1.38
C LEU A 51 -20.81 8.39 -1.87
N ILE A 52 -20.65 9.35 -0.95
CA ILE A 52 -20.59 10.78 -1.25
C ILE A 52 -19.38 11.08 -2.14
N TYR A 53 -18.17 10.65 -1.78
CA TYR A 53 -16.95 10.94 -2.53
C TYR A 53 -16.93 10.27 -3.91
N THR A 54 -17.55 9.10 -4.08
CA THR A 54 -17.71 8.48 -5.41
C THR A 54 -18.79 9.14 -6.25
N ALA A 55 -19.80 9.74 -5.61
CA ALA A 55 -20.88 10.43 -6.29
C ALA A 55 -20.49 11.86 -6.69
N ILE A 56 -19.67 12.55 -5.90
CA ILE A 56 -19.26 13.94 -6.16
C ILE A 56 -18.66 14.14 -7.56
N PRO A 57 -17.70 13.33 -8.06
CA PRO A 57 -17.18 13.49 -9.41
C PRO A 57 -18.25 13.34 -10.48
N ARG A 58 -19.19 12.39 -10.31
CA ARG A 58 -20.32 12.20 -11.23
C ARG A 58 -21.29 13.36 -11.20
N ILE A 59 -21.65 13.84 -10.02
CA ILE A 59 -22.56 14.98 -9.84
C ILE A 59 -21.92 16.24 -10.44
N LEU A 60 -20.61 16.45 -10.24
CA LEU A 60 -19.89 17.59 -10.82
C LEU A 60 -19.72 17.46 -12.35
N GLU A 61 -19.66 16.25 -12.91
CA GLU A 61 -19.69 16.03 -14.36
C GLU A 61 -21.10 16.27 -14.94
N GLU A 62 -22.14 15.77 -14.28
CA GLU A 62 -23.56 15.99 -14.65
C GLU A 62 -23.95 17.49 -14.56
N GLU A 63 -23.49 18.19 -13.52
CA GLU A 63 -23.68 19.64 -13.39
C GLU A 63 -22.93 20.41 -14.48
N LYS A 64 -21.70 20.01 -14.83
CA LYS A 64 -20.94 20.62 -15.95
C LYS A 64 -21.57 20.38 -17.31
N GLU A 65 -22.17 19.20 -17.53
CA GLU A 65 -22.93 18.91 -18.75
C GLU A 65 -24.22 19.74 -18.82
N ALA A 66 -24.95 19.84 -17.70
CA ALA A 66 -26.15 20.69 -17.61
C ALA A 66 -25.83 22.19 -17.76
N GLU A 67 -24.66 22.65 -17.28
CA GLU A 67 -24.18 24.02 -17.48
C GLU A 67 -23.70 24.27 -18.92
N LYS A 68 -23.12 23.26 -19.58
CA LYS A 68 -22.79 23.32 -21.01
C LYS A 68 -24.04 23.43 -21.88
N ASP A 69 -25.10 22.70 -21.58
CA ASP A 69 -26.36 22.79 -22.31
C ASP A 69 -27.05 24.16 -22.13
N LYS A 70 -26.96 24.75 -20.93
CA LYS A 70 -27.45 26.12 -20.66
C LYS A 70 -26.58 27.20 -21.30
N ASN A 71 -25.26 27.04 -21.30
CA ASN A 71 -24.35 27.98 -21.95
C ASN A 71 -24.39 27.84 -23.48
N ALA A 72 -24.65 26.66 -24.03
CA ALA A 72 -24.88 26.48 -25.47
C ALA A 72 -26.17 27.17 -25.94
N THR A 73 -27.20 27.26 -25.09
CA THR A 73 -28.40 28.05 -25.37
C THR A 73 -28.17 29.56 -25.23
N THR A 74 -27.15 29.99 -24.48
CA THR A 74 -26.84 31.41 -24.24
C THR A 74 -25.74 31.97 -25.18
N LEU A 75 -24.88 31.10 -25.73
CA LEU A 75 -23.77 31.48 -26.62
C LEU A 75 -24.17 31.73 -28.08
N ASN A 76 -25.45 31.55 -28.44
CA ASN A 76 -25.93 31.87 -29.78
C ASN A 76 -26.23 33.37 -29.99
N ASP A 77 -26.12 34.22 -28.96
CA ASP A 77 -26.52 35.64 -29.07
C ASP A 77 -25.43 36.70 -28.84
N LEU A 78 -24.19 36.37 -28.44
CA LEU A 78 -23.15 37.42 -28.33
C LEU A 78 -21.75 36.90 -28.68
N ALA A 79 -21.40 36.96 -29.97
CA ALA A 79 -20.04 36.92 -30.46
C ALA A 79 -19.57 38.33 -30.84
N GLN A 80 -18.83 39.00 -29.97
CA GLN A 80 -17.93 40.11 -30.33
C GLN A 80 -16.67 40.07 -29.44
N ASP A 81 -15.58 39.67 -30.09
CA ASP A 81 -14.19 40.11 -29.98
C ASP A 81 -13.71 40.80 -28.68
N SER A 82 -12.75 40.17 -27.98
CA SER A 82 -11.49 40.86 -27.61
C SER A 82 -10.43 39.89 -27.09
N ARG A 83 -9.26 39.97 -27.72
CA ARG A 83 -7.95 39.45 -27.31
C ARG A 83 -7.54 39.98 -25.92
N ILE A 84 -6.85 39.17 -25.10
CA ILE A 84 -5.78 39.58 -24.13
C ILE A 84 -5.03 38.32 -23.64
N CYS A 85 -3.72 38.49 -23.44
CA CYS A 85 -2.65 37.49 -23.23
C CYS A 85 -2.47 36.95 -21.80
N ASP A 86 -1.76 35.81 -21.73
CA ASP A 86 -0.86 35.22 -20.70
C ASP A 86 -0.77 35.80 -19.27
N GLU A 87 -0.67 34.91 -18.25
CA GLU A 87 0.57 34.69 -17.48
C GLU A 87 0.47 33.60 -16.38
N LYS A 88 1.65 33.09 -15.99
CA LYS A 88 1.95 31.92 -15.14
C LYS A 88 1.89 32.17 -13.63
N SER A 89 2.05 31.06 -12.88
CA SER A 89 2.67 30.87 -11.54
C SER A 89 1.67 30.44 -10.46
N GLY A 90 1.83 29.37 -9.70
CA GLY A 90 3.03 28.63 -9.29
C GLY A 90 3.21 28.83 -7.79
N LEU A 91 2.76 27.89 -6.93
CA LEU A 91 3.06 27.91 -5.49
C LEU A 91 2.92 26.50 -4.87
N PHE A 92 4.04 25.79 -4.84
CA PHE A 92 4.31 24.68 -3.92
C PHE A 92 4.73 25.25 -2.56
N LYS A 93 4.18 24.75 -1.45
CA LYS A 93 4.82 24.82 -0.13
C LYS A 93 4.64 23.50 0.61
N GLY A 94 5.77 22.86 0.91
CA GLY A 94 5.86 21.64 1.70
C GLY A 94 5.70 21.87 3.20
N SER A 95 5.36 20.80 3.91
CA SER A 95 5.42 20.74 5.37
C SER A 95 6.25 19.52 5.80
N GLN A 96 7.41 19.78 6.36
CA GLN A 96 8.33 18.82 6.97
C GLN A 96 7.78 18.32 8.32
N GLY A 97 7.85 17.00 8.55
CA GLY A 97 7.67 16.37 9.87
C GLY A 97 9.03 15.98 10.46
N ARG A 98 9.20 16.15 11.78
CA ARG A 98 10.46 16.02 12.52
C ARG A 98 10.79 14.58 12.93
N ALA A 99 12.09 14.25 12.82
CA ALA A 99 12.74 13.13 13.48
C ALA A 99 13.11 13.47 14.95
N LEU A 100 13.31 12.42 15.75
CA LEU A 100 13.55 12.44 17.20
C LEU A 100 14.87 13.14 17.60
N GLY A 101 14.82 14.09 18.54
CA GLY A 101 16.00 14.56 19.29
C GLY A 101 15.90 15.99 19.83
N VAL A 102 16.22 16.17 21.12
CA VAL A 102 16.34 17.42 21.91
C VAL A 102 15.11 17.87 22.70
N ARG A 103 15.23 17.67 24.02
CA ARG A 103 14.40 18.27 25.08
C ARG A 103 14.73 19.75 25.24
N ASN A 104 13.70 20.57 25.46
CA ASN A 104 13.81 21.68 26.40
C ASN A 104 12.43 21.90 27.06
N ARG A 105 12.42 21.78 28.39
CA ARG A 105 11.27 22.00 29.26
C ARG A 105 11.25 23.48 29.64
N ARG A 106 10.12 24.15 29.49
CA ARG A 106 9.70 25.23 30.39
C ARG A 106 8.22 25.03 30.70
N GLU A 107 7.93 25.00 31.99
CA GLU A 107 6.59 24.91 32.55
C GLU A 107 5.81 26.18 32.22
N SER A 108 4.56 26.01 31.82
CA SER A 108 3.55 27.06 31.84
C SER A 108 2.22 26.40 32.16
N ALA A 109 1.61 26.86 33.24
CA ALA A 109 0.33 26.41 33.73
C ALA A 109 -0.80 26.71 32.73
N GLU A 110 -1.89 25.96 32.89
CA GLU A 110 -3.19 26.04 32.19
C GLU A 110 -3.30 25.36 30.82
N ILE A 111 -3.47 24.02 30.84
CA ILE A 111 -3.97 23.23 29.70
C ILE A 111 -5.17 22.39 30.16
N ALA A 112 -6.31 23.04 30.42
CA ALA A 112 -7.59 22.34 30.54
C ALA A 112 -8.45 22.47 29.27
N ASP A 113 -8.31 23.60 28.54
CA ASP A 113 -9.23 23.94 27.45
C ASP A 113 -8.70 23.59 26.05
N LEU A 114 -7.38 23.52 25.89
CA LEU A 114 -6.76 23.02 24.65
C LEU A 114 -7.01 21.51 24.45
N SER A 115 -7.21 20.74 25.52
CA SER A 115 -7.51 19.31 25.43
C SER A 115 -8.87 19.04 24.76
N ARG A 116 -9.91 19.82 25.08
CA ARG A 116 -11.24 19.65 24.45
C ARG A 116 -11.23 20.05 22.98
N LYS A 117 -10.54 21.13 22.62
CA LYS A 117 -10.43 21.59 21.22
C LYS A 117 -9.57 20.63 20.39
N ALA A 118 -8.45 20.17 20.95
CA ALA A 118 -7.58 19.15 20.34
C ALA A 118 -8.30 17.80 20.15
N GLU A 119 -9.08 17.34 21.15
CA GLU A 119 -9.92 16.14 21.05
C GLU A 119 -11.03 16.28 20.02
N SER A 120 -11.62 17.46 19.88
CA SER A 120 -12.65 17.75 18.88
C SER A 120 -12.07 17.71 17.46
N THR A 121 -10.90 18.33 17.24
CA THR A 121 -10.19 18.28 15.96
C THR A 121 -9.61 16.92 15.63
N SER A 122 -9.15 16.14 16.62
CA SER A 122 -8.64 14.78 16.39
C SER A 122 -9.77 13.80 16.07
N LYS A 123 -10.92 13.92 16.73
CA LYS A 123 -12.16 13.20 16.36
C LYS A 123 -12.60 13.57 14.95
N LEU A 124 -12.64 14.86 14.58
CA LEU A 124 -13.02 15.29 13.23
C LEU A 124 -12.06 14.77 12.15
N ARG A 125 -10.74 14.83 12.38
CA ARG A 125 -9.72 14.23 11.48
C ARG A 125 -9.92 12.73 11.32
N PHE A 126 -10.23 12.02 12.41
CA PHE A 126 -10.51 10.59 12.37
C PHE A 126 -11.77 10.27 11.54
N TYR A 127 -12.77 11.14 11.53
CA TYR A 127 -13.97 10.99 10.68
C TYR A 127 -13.71 11.31 9.21
N LEU A 128 -12.80 12.24 8.91
CA LEU A 128 -12.44 12.65 7.54
C LEU A 128 -11.40 11.72 6.89
N HIS A 129 -10.51 11.11 7.69
CA HIS A 129 -9.47 10.20 7.22
C HIS A 129 -9.55 8.86 7.97
N PRO A 130 -10.41 7.95 7.52
CA PRO A 130 -10.54 6.63 8.11
C PRO A 130 -9.23 5.83 8.04
N PRO A 131 -8.89 5.01 9.07
CA PRO A 131 -7.76 4.10 8.95
C PRO A 131 -7.82 3.20 7.72
N THR A 132 -6.66 2.96 7.11
CA THR A 132 -6.51 2.17 5.88
C THR A 132 -7.05 0.75 6.03
N TYR A 133 -6.73 0.11 7.16
CA TYR A 133 -7.16 -1.22 7.57
C TYR A 133 -7.96 -1.12 8.87
N PRO A 134 -9.26 -0.79 8.81
CA PRO A 134 -10.08 -0.64 10.01
C PRO A 134 -10.13 -1.90 10.87
N GLU A 135 -10.04 -3.09 10.28
CA GLU A 135 -10.02 -4.40 10.96
C GLU A 135 -8.88 -4.50 11.98
N LEU A 136 -7.78 -3.78 11.73
CA LEU A 136 -6.60 -3.76 12.57
C LEU A 136 -6.65 -2.64 13.63
N ALA A 137 -7.47 -1.60 13.44
CA ALA A 137 -7.50 -0.47 14.36
C ALA A 137 -7.91 -0.92 15.78
N GLY A 138 -7.05 -0.65 16.76
CA GLY A 138 -7.24 -1.02 18.17
C GLY A 138 -6.92 -2.49 18.50
N LEU A 139 -6.47 -3.30 17.54
CA LEU A 139 -6.02 -4.66 17.82
C LEU A 139 -4.68 -4.61 18.60
N PRO A 140 -4.54 -5.30 19.75
CA PRO A 140 -3.26 -5.38 20.44
C PRO A 140 -2.16 -5.92 19.53
N LEU A 141 -0.98 -5.26 19.53
CA LEU A 141 0.11 -5.64 18.63
C LEU A 141 0.56 -7.09 18.87
N SER A 142 0.63 -7.53 20.12
CA SER A 142 0.95 -8.91 20.48
C SER A 142 -0.03 -9.92 19.88
N THR A 143 -1.33 -9.62 19.90
CA THR A 143 -2.36 -10.44 19.25
C THR A 143 -2.19 -10.44 17.73
N ALA A 144 -1.91 -9.29 17.12
CA ALA A 144 -1.70 -9.17 15.68
C ALA A 144 -0.48 -10.00 15.20
N LEU A 145 0.62 -9.98 15.96
CA LEU A 145 1.82 -10.77 15.69
C LEU A 145 1.56 -12.27 15.82
N SER A 146 0.85 -12.70 16.87
CA SER A 146 0.47 -14.11 17.04
C SER A 146 -0.42 -14.61 15.90
N LEU A 147 -1.44 -13.82 15.51
CA LEU A 147 -2.28 -14.11 14.35
C LEU A 147 -1.47 -14.18 13.05
N ALA A 148 -0.52 -13.27 12.88
CA ALA A 148 0.31 -13.24 11.67
C ALA A 148 1.21 -14.47 11.56
N GLN A 149 1.76 -14.97 12.67
CA GLN A 149 2.51 -16.24 12.70
C GLN A 149 1.62 -17.42 12.29
N SER A 150 0.43 -17.56 12.90
CA SER A 150 -0.50 -18.63 12.51
C SER A 150 -0.96 -18.51 11.06
N TYR A 151 -1.18 -17.29 10.58
CA TYR A 151 -1.57 -17.04 9.21
C TYR A 151 -0.45 -17.40 8.21
N ALA A 152 0.79 -17.03 8.50
CA ALA A 152 1.95 -17.43 7.71
C ALA A 152 2.05 -18.96 7.56
N LEU A 153 1.83 -19.71 8.63
CA LEU A 153 1.79 -21.19 8.54
C LEU A 153 0.66 -21.68 7.63
N SER A 154 -0.53 -21.05 7.70
CA SER A 154 -1.66 -21.42 6.84
C SER A 154 -1.40 -21.12 5.36
N LEU A 155 -0.62 -20.09 5.06
CA LEU A 155 -0.27 -19.69 3.70
C LEU A 155 0.52 -20.77 2.94
N ARG A 156 1.18 -21.70 3.64
CA ARG A 156 1.90 -22.83 3.02
C ARG A 156 1.01 -23.67 2.11
N THR A 157 -0.28 -23.77 2.45
CA THR A 157 -1.26 -24.51 1.62
C THR A 157 -1.52 -23.85 0.26
N TYR A 158 -1.15 -22.58 0.11
CA TYR A 158 -1.28 -21.80 -1.10
C TYR A 158 0.06 -21.52 -1.79
N SER A 159 1.16 -22.12 -1.31
CA SER A 159 2.49 -21.93 -1.90
C SER A 159 2.50 -22.29 -3.37
N ASN A 160 3.08 -21.41 -4.19
CA ASN A 160 3.33 -21.67 -5.59
C ASN A 160 4.68 -22.37 -5.74
N GLN A 161 4.65 -23.70 -5.88
CA GLN A 161 5.87 -24.51 -5.83
C GLN A 161 6.88 -24.12 -6.91
N LYS A 162 6.44 -23.80 -8.14
CA LYS A 162 7.36 -23.39 -9.22
C LYS A 162 8.06 -22.07 -8.96
N VAL A 163 7.39 -21.12 -8.30
CA VAL A 163 8.01 -19.85 -7.88
C VAL A 163 8.97 -20.09 -6.72
N LEU A 164 8.61 -20.95 -5.76
CA LEU A 164 9.51 -21.37 -4.69
C LEU A 164 10.75 -22.10 -5.22
N ASP A 165 10.61 -22.95 -6.24
CA ASP A 165 11.75 -23.62 -6.88
C ASP A 165 12.72 -22.62 -7.51
N LYS A 166 12.20 -21.52 -8.12
CA LYS A 166 13.03 -20.42 -8.61
C LYS A 166 13.72 -19.66 -7.47
N LEU A 167 13.00 -19.40 -6.38
CA LEU A 167 13.57 -18.77 -5.19
C LEU A 167 14.71 -19.62 -4.61
N LEU A 168 14.50 -20.92 -4.46
CA LEU A 168 15.53 -21.85 -3.96
C LEU A 168 16.70 -21.99 -4.94
N TRP A 169 16.42 -21.99 -6.25
CA TRP A 169 17.46 -21.96 -7.27
C TRP A 169 18.34 -20.73 -7.12
N HIS A 170 17.76 -19.52 -6.99
CA HIS A 170 18.53 -18.30 -6.76
C HIS A 170 19.34 -18.34 -5.46
N LYS A 171 18.77 -18.92 -4.40
CA LYS A 171 19.48 -19.09 -3.13
C LYS A 171 20.71 -20.00 -3.30
N ALA A 172 20.56 -21.11 -4.02
CA ALA A 172 21.65 -22.03 -4.33
C ALA A 172 22.73 -21.41 -5.22
N GLN A 173 22.37 -20.47 -6.09
CA GLN A 173 23.32 -19.69 -6.89
C GLN A 173 24.02 -18.57 -6.10
N GLY A 174 23.64 -18.33 -4.85
CA GLY A 174 24.20 -17.23 -4.05
C GLY A 174 23.75 -15.84 -4.50
N HIS A 175 22.63 -15.73 -5.22
CA HIS A 175 22.07 -14.43 -5.59
C HIS A 175 21.49 -13.72 -4.37
N THR A 176 21.50 -12.40 -4.38
CA THR A 176 20.73 -11.63 -3.39
C THR A 176 19.25 -11.74 -3.72
N ILE A 177 18.44 -12.18 -2.76
CA ILE A 177 16.99 -12.30 -2.91
C ILE A 177 16.32 -11.19 -2.11
N VAL A 178 15.34 -10.53 -2.73
CA VAL A 178 14.48 -9.54 -2.07
C VAL A 178 13.02 -9.81 -2.41
N VAL A 179 12.16 -9.77 -1.40
CA VAL A 179 10.71 -9.81 -1.60
C VAL A 179 10.17 -8.39 -1.54
N VAL A 180 9.47 -7.95 -2.59
CA VAL A 180 8.89 -6.61 -2.70
C VAL A 180 7.40 -6.72 -3.00
N SER A 181 6.56 -6.40 -2.01
CA SER A 181 5.13 -6.67 -2.11
C SER A 181 4.24 -5.57 -1.55
N GLY A 182 3.04 -5.44 -2.14
CA GLY A 182 1.95 -4.64 -1.57
C GLY A 182 1.27 -5.31 -0.37
N GLY A 183 1.60 -6.57 -0.07
CA GLY A 183 1.15 -7.29 1.13
C GLY A 183 1.72 -6.72 2.43
N LEU A 184 1.25 -7.23 3.58
CA LEU A 184 1.66 -6.72 4.90
C LEU A 184 2.90 -7.44 5.42
N GLY A 185 3.92 -6.67 5.81
CA GLY A 185 5.18 -7.21 6.35
C GLY A 185 4.99 -8.12 7.57
N ILE A 186 3.94 -7.87 8.36
CA ILE A 186 3.66 -8.58 9.61
C ILE A 186 3.52 -10.10 9.44
N TYR A 187 2.97 -10.59 8.32
CA TYR A 187 2.89 -12.02 8.01
C TYR A 187 3.87 -12.48 6.92
N ILE A 188 4.33 -11.58 6.04
CA ILE A 188 5.31 -11.96 5.00
C ILE A 188 6.65 -12.33 5.64
N ARG A 189 7.11 -11.55 6.63
CA ARG A 189 8.38 -11.83 7.33
C ARG A 189 8.41 -13.23 7.96
N PRO A 190 7.45 -13.63 8.81
CA PRO A 190 7.47 -14.98 9.38
C PRO A 190 7.31 -16.08 8.32
N PHE A 191 6.59 -15.84 7.22
CA PHE A 191 6.52 -16.82 6.11
C PHE A 191 7.88 -16.99 5.43
N MET A 192 8.56 -15.89 5.10
CA MET A 192 9.82 -15.91 4.35
C MET A 192 11.02 -16.36 5.18
N GLN A 193 10.94 -16.21 6.51
CA GLN A 193 11.96 -16.69 7.44
C GLN A 193 12.19 -18.21 7.32
N GLU A 194 11.17 -18.99 6.96
CA GLU A 194 11.28 -20.44 6.71
C GLU A 194 12.25 -20.78 5.57
N PHE A 195 12.39 -19.86 4.61
CA PHE A 195 13.31 -19.96 3.49
C PHE A 195 14.63 -19.24 3.76
N GLY A 196 14.82 -18.65 4.95
CA GLY A 196 15.98 -17.85 5.31
C GLY A 196 16.15 -16.61 4.43
N ILE A 197 15.05 -15.95 4.07
CA ILE A 197 15.03 -14.72 3.29
C ILE A 197 14.61 -13.56 4.19
N ASP A 198 15.54 -12.65 4.48
CA ASP A 198 15.35 -11.59 5.47
C ASP A 198 14.97 -10.23 4.84
N THR A 199 15.35 -10.01 3.57
CA THR A 199 15.10 -8.73 2.87
C THR A 199 13.67 -8.67 2.36
N ILE A 200 12.77 -8.20 3.23
CA ILE A 200 11.34 -8.04 2.94
C ILE A 200 10.97 -6.55 2.91
N LEU A 201 10.58 -6.08 1.73
CA LEU A 201 10.10 -4.73 1.46
C LEU A 201 8.58 -4.79 1.24
N ALA A 202 7.82 -4.56 2.30
CA ALA A 202 6.37 -4.74 2.32
C ALA A 202 5.67 -3.52 2.91
N VAL A 203 4.33 -3.54 2.95
CA VAL A 203 3.56 -2.52 3.66
C VAL A 203 3.72 -2.74 5.16
N GLU A 204 4.29 -1.76 5.84
CA GLU A 204 4.43 -1.75 7.30
C GLU A 204 3.19 -1.14 7.96
N LEU A 205 2.89 -1.58 9.18
CA LEU A 205 1.73 -1.13 9.95
C LEU A 205 2.18 -0.18 11.07
N GLU A 206 1.43 0.89 11.28
CA GLU A 206 1.67 1.82 12.38
C GLU A 206 1.08 1.27 13.69
N SER A 207 1.89 1.30 14.77
CA SER A 207 1.45 1.06 16.14
C SER A 207 1.29 2.36 16.93
N THR A 208 0.46 2.31 17.97
CA THR A 208 0.23 3.39 18.94
C THR A 208 -0.08 2.76 20.30
N PHE A 209 -0.25 3.57 21.34
CA PHE A 209 -0.66 3.10 22.67
C PHE A 209 -2.13 3.43 22.95
N ASP A 210 -2.84 2.50 23.60
CA ASP A 210 -4.17 2.75 24.15
C ASP A 210 -4.10 3.52 25.48
N LYS A 211 -5.26 3.84 26.06
CA LYS A 211 -5.34 4.59 27.33
C LYS A 211 -4.76 3.82 28.53
N GLN A 212 -4.60 2.52 28.39
CA GLN A 212 -4.04 1.63 29.40
C GLN A 212 -2.54 1.39 29.16
N GLY A 213 -1.92 2.08 28.20
CA GLY A 213 -0.51 1.95 27.86
C GLY A 213 -0.18 0.66 27.09
N ARG A 214 -1.18 -0.06 26.56
CA ARG A 214 -0.93 -1.25 25.73
C ARG A 214 -0.71 -0.84 24.29
N GLU A 215 0.28 -1.44 23.65
CA GLU A 215 0.55 -1.21 22.24
C GLU A 215 -0.51 -1.89 21.36
N ILE A 216 -1.08 -1.12 20.44
CA ILE A 216 -2.16 -1.49 19.53
C ILE A 216 -1.83 -1.01 18.12
N LEU A 217 -2.41 -1.65 17.11
CA LEU A 217 -2.34 -1.16 15.74
C LEU A 217 -3.26 0.04 15.55
N SER A 218 -2.79 1.08 14.87
CA SER A 218 -3.62 2.25 14.52
C SER A 218 -4.63 1.95 13.41
N GLY A 219 -4.36 0.89 12.64
CA GLY A 219 -5.06 0.55 11.39
C GLY A 219 -4.55 1.34 10.19
N ASN A 220 -3.49 2.14 10.33
CA ASN A 220 -2.82 2.79 9.21
C ASN A 220 -1.52 2.10 8.84
N ARG A 221 -1.02 2.46 7.65
CA ARG A 221 0.30 2.07 7.19
C ARG A 221 1.35 2.97 7.82
N ALA A 222 2.49 2.40 8.16
CA ALA A 222 3.72 3.14 8.44
C ALA A 222 4.52 3.27 7.13
N GLY A 223 4.95 4.48 6.80
CA GLY A 223 5.82 4.72 5.65
C GLY A 223 5.16 4.49 4.27
N LEU A 224 5.92 3.90 3.36
CA LEU A 224 5.58 3.81 1.94
C LEU A 224 4.56 2.69 1.66
N HIS A 225 3.61 2.96 0.78
CA HIS A 225 2.74 1.92 0.22
C HIS A 225 3.46 1.25 -0.96
N THR A 226 3.93 0.02 -0.76
CA THR A 226 4.80 -0.72 -1.69
C THR A 226 4.04 -1.34 -2.87
N MET A 227 3.48 -0.50 -3.73
CA MET A 227 2.78 -0.90 -4.95
C MET A 227 3.23 -0.06 -6.15
N GLN A 228 3.08 -0.61 -7.36
CA GLN A 228 3.38 0.10 -8.61
C GLN A 228 4.85 0.61 -8.61
N GLU A 229 5.09 1.83 -9.10
CA GLU A 229 6.41 2.45 -9.13
C GLU A 229 7.02 2.60 -7.73
N ARG A 230 6.21 2.61 -6.66
CA ARG A 230 6.71 2.72 -5.28
C ARG A 230 7.50 1.49 -4.84
N LYS A 231 7.34 0.34 -5.52
CA LYS A 231 8.22 -0.82 -5.33
C LYS A 231 9.67 -0.48 -5.68
N LEU A 232 9.90 0.37 -6.69
CA LEU A 232 11.24 0.83 -7.07
C LEU A 232 11.83 1.75 -6.00
N TYR A 233 11.04 2.69 -5.46
CA TYR A 233 11.49 3.52 -4.34
C TYR A 233 11.80 2.70 -3.10
N ALA A 234 11.01 1.65 -2.82
CA ALA A 234 11.31 0.75 -1.70
C ALA A 234 12.68 0.07 -1.89
N LEU A 235 12.97 -0.43 -3.10
CA LEU A 235 14.26 -1.03 -3.44
C LEU A 235 15.42 -0.03 -3.31
N ASP A 236 15.31 1.14 -3.94
CA ASP A 236 16.35 2.17 -3.96
C ASP A 236 16.68 2.70 -2.55
N ASN A 237 15.69 2.78 -1.67
CA ASN A 237 15.90 3.18 -0.27
C ASN A 237 16.59 2.12 0.59
N HIS A 238 16.60 0.85 0.18
CA HIS A 238 17.12 -0.26 1.00
C HIS A 238 18.36 -0.92 0.41
N LEU A 239 18.58 -0.81 -0.90
CA LEU A 239 19.65 -1.45 -1.63
C LEU A 239 20.39 -0.41 -2.47
N ASP A 240 21.73 -0.47 -2.45
CA ASP A 240 22.54 0.23 -3.42
C ASP A 240 22.48 -0.52 -4.77
N LEU A 241 21.52 -0.13 -5.61
CA LEU A 241 21.27 -0.79 -6.90
C LEU A 241 22.50 -0.78 -7.83
N ALA A 242 23.45 0.12 -7.62
CA ALA A 242 24.68 0.18 -8.42
C ALA A 242 25.58 -1.06 -8.23
N GLN A 243 25.45 -1.77 -7.10
CA GLN A 243 26.21 -2.98 -6.77
C GLN A 243 25.74 -4.23 -7.55
N TYR A 244 24.56 -4.15 -8.17
CA TYR A 244 23.94 -5.27 -8.86
C TYR A 244 24.08 -5.18 -10.38
N ASP A 245 24.23 -6.35 -11.01
CA ASP A 245 24.15 -6.51 -12.46
C ASP A 245 22.68 -6.65 -12.87
N LEU A 246 21.97 -5.51 -12.95
CA LEU A 246 20.55 -5.48 -13.28
C LEU A 246 20.21 -6.15 -14.62
N PRO A 247 20.99 -6.00 -15.71
CA PRO A 247 20.79 -6.75 -16.95
C PRO A 247 20.80 -8.28 -16.79
N ASN A 248 21.53 -8.82 -15.80
CA ASN A 248 21.54 -10.26 -15.52
C ASN A 248 20.67 -10.68 -14.33
N SER A 249 20.02 -9.71 -13.68
CA SER A 249 19.12 -9.90 -12.54
C SER A 249 17.71 -10.29 -12.96
N TYR A 250 16.91 -10.72 -11.98
CA TYR A 250 15.62 -11.38 -12.18
C TYR A 250 14.52 -10.68 -11.40
N ALA A 251 13.30 -10.71 -11.93
CA ALA A 251 12.11 -10.23 -11.26
C ALA A 251 10.92 -11.12 -11.58
N TYR A 252 10.13 -11.47 -10.57
CA TYR A 252 8.97 -12.35 -10.65
C TYR A 252 7.74 -11.64 -10.12
N SER A 253 6.70 -11.46 -10.95
CA SER A 253 5.43 -10.86 -10.51
C SER A 253 4.25 -11.31 -11.37
N ASP A 254 3.08 -11.46 -10.76
CA ASP A 254 1.79 -11.73 -11.41
C ASP A 254 1.02 -10.45 -11.77
N CYS A 255 1.46 -9.28 -11.33
CA CYS A 255 0.66 -8.07 -11.40
C CYS A 255 1.10 -7.14 -12.54
N PRO A 256 0.19 -6.65 -13.41
CA PRO A 256 0.52 -5.66 -14.43
C PRO A 256 1.03 -4.33 -13.84
N SER A 257 0.69 -4.05 -12.58
CA SER A 257 1.17 -2.85 -11.88
C SER A 257 2.69 -2.86 -11.66
N ASP A 258 3.30 -4.04 -11.74
CA ASP A 258 4.74 -4.25 -11.52
C ASP A 258 5.56 -4.16 -12.81
N VAL A 259 5.00 -3.68 -13.92
CA VAL A 259 5.78 -3.36 -15.13
C VAL A 259 7.04 -2.53 -14.80
N PRO A 260 7.01 -1.49 -13.94
CA PRO A 260 8.23 -0.78 -13.55
C PRO A 260 9.28 -1.68 -12.89
N LEU A 261 8.84 -2.61 -12.03
CA LEU A 261 9.71 -3.57 -11.34
C LEU A 261 10.31 -4.59 -12.32
N LEU A 262 9.51 -5.13 -13.23
CA LEU A 262 9.94 -6.08 -14.24
C LEU A 262 10.92 -5.43 -15.24
N SER A 263 10.69 -4.16 -15.58
CA SER A 263 11.55 -3.40 -16.51
C SER A 263 12.88 -2.98 -15.89
N LEU A 264 13.05 -3.10 -14.56
CA LEU A 264 14.30 -2.78 -13.87
C LEU A 264 15.42 -3.77 -14.21
N VAL A 265 15.08 -5.00 -14.56
CA VAL A 265 16.01 -6.12 -14.70
C VAL A 265 16.00 -6.68 -16.13
N GLY A 266 17.07 -7.35 -16.55
CA GLY A 266 17.13 -7.95 -17.89
C GLY A 266 16.47 -9.33 -18.00
N LYS A 267 16.09 -9.97 -16.88
CA LYS A 267 15.38 -11.26 -16.88
C LYS A 267 14.04 -11.17 -16.14
N PRO A 268 13.07 -10.42 -16.67
CA PRO A 268 11.71 -10.39 -16.11
C PRO A 268 11.02 -11.73 -16.30
N CYS A 269 10.09 -12.06 -15.40
CA CYS A 269 9.27 -13.24 -15.48
C CYS A 269 7.88 -12.92 -14.94
N VAL A 270 6.87 -13.10 -15.79
CA VAL A 270 5.47 -12.93 -15.41
C VAL A 270 4.93 -14.22 -14.84
N ILE A 271 4.34 -14.16 -13.65
CA ILE A 271 3.64 -15.30 -13.04
C ILE A 271 2.19 -15.28 -13.54
N GLN A 272 1.72 -16.40 -14.09
CA GLN A 272 0.34 -16.50 -14.58
C GLN A 272 -0.46 -17.48 -13.72
N GLY A 273 -1.59 -17.07 -13.15
CA GLY A 273 -2.50 -18.00 -12.46
C GLY A 273 -3.13 -19.07 -13.38
N SER A 274 -4.10 -19.81 -12.84
CA SER A 274 -4.75 -20.94 -13.53
C SER A 274 -5.51 -20.58 -14.80
N GLN A 275 -5.88 -19.30 -14.98
CA GLN A 275 -6.59 -18.81 -16.16
C GLN A 275 -5.75 -17.78 -16.91
N GLU A 276 -5.83 -17.78 -18.25
CA GLU A 276 -5.17 -16.76 -19.06
C GLU A 276 -5.82 -15.40 -18.80
N THR A 277 -5.03 -14.45 -18.34
CA THR A 277 -5.47 -13.08 -18.04
C THR A 277 -5.10 -12.13 -19.18
N ARG A 278 -5.69 -10.92 -19.18
CA ARG A 278 -5.22 -9.83 -20.06
C ARG A 278 -3.73 -9.56 -19.85
N TRP A 279 -3.24 -9.73 -18.62
CA TRP A 279 -1.84 -9.54 -18.29
C TRP A 279 -0.93 -10.57 -18.97
N ALA A 280 -1.30 -11.85 -18.99
CA ALA A 280 -0.57 -12.87 -19.73
C ALA A 280 -0.44 -12.54 -21.24
N LYS A 281 -1.48 -11.94 -21.83
CA LYS A 281 -1.44 -11.46 -23.23
C LYS A 281 -0.46 -10.29 -23.38
N TRP A 282 -0.44 -9.35 -22.45
CA TRP A 282 0.51 -8.24 -22.46
C TRP A 282 1.94 -8.72 -22.26
N ALA A 283 2.19 -9.71 -21.40
CA ALA A 283 3.51 -10.31 -21.20
C ALA A 283 4.08 -10.84 -22.53
N LYS A 284 3.26 -11.53 -23.34
CA LYS A 284 3.66 -11.99 -24.68
C LYS A 284 4.02 -10.83 -25.61
N ILE A 285 3.24 -9.74 -25.60
CA ILE A 285 3.50 -8.54 -26.41
C ILE A 285 4.81 -7.85 -25.97
N LEU A 286 5.07 -7.80 -24.67
CA LEU A 286 6.27 -7.21 -24.08
C LEU A 286 7.51 -8.13 -24.20
N GLY A 287 7.33 -9.37 -24.67
CA GLY A 287 8.41 -10.35 -24.74
C GLY A 287 8.84 -10.90 -23.37
N TYR A 288 8.00 -10.77 -22.34
CA TYR A 288 8.29 -11.28 -21.00
C TYR A 288 8.00 -12.78 -20.91
N PRO A 289 8.99 -13.60 -20.50
CA PRO A 289 8.75 -15.00 -20.17
C PRO A 289 7.63 -15.17 -19.16
N ILE A 290 6.81 -16.21 -19.35
CA ILE A 290 5.70 -16.53 -18.46
C ILE A 290 6.01 -17.83 -17.71
N LEU A 291 5.91 -17.79 -16.38
CA LEU A 291 5.93 -18.96 -15.51
C LEU A 291 4.50 -19.30 -15.10
N VAL A 292 4.03 -20.46 -15.57
CA VAL A 292 2.73 -21.02 -15.18
C VAL A 292 2.96 -21.97 -14.00
N PRO A 293 2.32 -21.77 -12.82
CA PRO A 293 2.35 -22.61 -11.62
C PRO A 293 2.03 -24.07 -11.88
#